data_AF-A0A1V2EYF9-F1
#
_entry.id   AF-A0A1V2EYF9-F1
#
_cell.length_a   1.000
_cell.length_b   1.000
_cell.length_c   1.000
_cell.angle_alpha   90.00
_cell.angle_beta   90.00
_cell.angle_gamma   90.00
#
_symmetry.space_group_name_H-M   'P 1'
#
loop_
_entity.id
_entity.type
_entity.pdbx_description
1 polymer ?
#
loop_
_entity_poly.entity_id
_entity_poly.type
_entity_poly.pdbx_seq_one_letter_code
_entity_poly.pdbx_strand_id
1 'polypeptide(L)' 'MRAAEEARQVETHLAAGEWSELRALCHGLAGRAGMFGFFELGAIALRVEQVIEADATPELIRLSGSELLAQLRDVAHER' A
#
# COMPACT_ATOMS: atom_id res chain seq x y z
N MET A 1 -7.48 -8.59 -12.14
CA MET A 1 -8.13 -7.43 -11.51
C MET A 1 -7.04 -6.48 -11.00
N ARG A 2 -7.23 -5.15 -11.11
CA ARG A 2 -6.19 -4.16 -10.76
C ARG A 2 -5.74 -4.25 -9.29
N ALA A 3 -6.67 -4.43 -8.36
CA ALA A 3 -6.37 -4.56 -6.93
C ALA A 3 -5.53 -5.80 -6.60
N ALA A 4 -5.80 -6.94 -7.25
CA ALA A 4 -5.00 -8.16 -7.06
C ALA A 4 -3.55 -8.00 -7.57
N GLU A 5 -3.35 -7.25 -8.66
CA GLU A 5 -2.00 -6.93 -9.15
C GLU A 5 -1.27 -6.00 -8.17
N GLU A 6 -1.95 -4.94 -7.71
CA GLU A 6 -1.41 -4.01 -6.73
C GLU A 6 -1.04 -4.71 -5.41
N ALA A 7 -1.86 -5.67 -4.95
CA ALA A 7 -1.56 -6.51 -3.80
C ALA A 7 -0.26 -7.32 -3.99
N ARG A 8 -0.07 -7.94 -5.16
CA ARG A 8 1.17 -8.69 -5.47
C ARG A 8 2.40 -7.80 -5.49
N GLN A 9 2.28 -6.59 -6.05
CA GLN A 9 3.38 -5.62 -6.07
C GLN A 9 3.74 -5.14 -4.67
N VAL A 10 2.74 -4.81 -3.84
CA VAL A 10 2.95 -4.46 -2.42
C VAL A 10 3.67 -5.59 -1.67
N GLU A 11 3.19 -6.82 -1.81
CA GLU A 11 3.81 -8.00 -1.17
C GLU A 11 5.26 -8.21 -1.62
N THR A 12 5.54 -8.03 -2.92
CA THR A 12 6.88 -8.17 -3.50
C THR A 12 7.85 -7.13 -2.92
N HIS A 13 7.49 -5.84 -2.98
CA HIS A 13 8.37 -4.77 -2.47
C HIS A 13 8.55 -4.85 -0.95
N LEU A 14 7.52 -5.25 -0.20
CA LEU A 14 7.61 -5.46 1.24
C LEU A 14 8.59 -6.57 1.61
N ALA A 15 8.56 -7.69 0.89
CA ALA A 15 9.44 -8.82 1.12
C ALA A 15 10.89 -8.52 0.71
N ALA A 16 11.07 -7.76 -0.38
CA ALA A 16 12.38 -7.40 -0.91
C ALA A 16 13.04 -6.22 -0.17
N GLY A 17 12.29 -5.46 0.63
CA GLY A 17 12.80 -4.26 1.30
C GLY A 17 12.97 -3.06 0.38
N GLU A 18 12.23 -3.02 -0.74
CA GLU A 18 12.31 -1.99 -1.75
C GLU A 18 11.44 -0.77 -1.37
N TRP A 19 11.81 -0.08 -0.29
CA TRP A 19 10.98 0.97 0.32
C TRP A 19 10.69 2.13 -0.63
N SER A 20 11.63 2.51 -1.49
CA SER A 20 11.41 3.55 -2.50
C SER A 20 10.33 3.17 -3.52
N GLU A 21 10.35 1.91 -3.99
CA GLU A 21 9.35 1.39 -4.93
C GLU A 21 7.99 1.23 -4.25
N LEU A 22 7.98 0.70 -3.02
CA LEU A 22 6.77 0.60 -2.20
C LEU A 22 6.11 1.96 -1.99
N ARG A 23 6.91 3.00 -1.70
CA ARG A 23 6.42 4.38 -1.56
C ARG A 23 5.78 4.87 -2.86
N ALA A 24 6.44 4.72 -3.99
CA ALA A 24 5.93 5.16 -5.29
C ALA A 24 4.59 4.49 -5.64
N LEU A 25 4.49 3.19 -5.36
CA LEU A 25 3.24 2.43 -5.52
C LEU A 25 2.13 2.96 -4.61
N CYS A 26 2.44 3.20 -3.32
CA CYS A 26 1.50 3.72 -2.33
C CYS A 26 1.00 5.13 -2.69
N HIS A 27 1.89 6.01 -3.16
CA HIS A 27 1.53 7.34 -3.63
C HIS A 27 0.51 7.28 -4.77
N GLY A 28 0.77 6.42 -5.76
CA GLY A 28 -0.15 6.20 -6.87
C GLY A 28 -1.49 5.60 -6.42
N LEU A 29 -1.47 4.67 -5.45
CA LEU A 29 -2.68 4.08 -4.86
C LEU A 29 -3.51 5.12 -4.13
N ALA A 30 -2.90 5.94 -3.27
CA ALA A 30 -3.59 7.00 -2.52
C ALA A 30 -4.31 7.99 -3.46
N GLY A 31 -3.61 8.44 -4.50
CA GLY A 31 -4.19 9.34 -5.51
C GLY A 31 -5.39 8.74 -6.25
N ARG A 32 -5.30 7.47 -6.65
CA ARG A 32 -6.40 6.79 -7.36
C ARG A 32 -7.56 6.42 -6.44
N ALA A 33 -7.28 5.98 -5.23
CA ALA A 33 -8.29 5.53 -4.27
C ALA A 33 -9.28 6.67 -3.93
N GLY A 34 -8.78 7.90 -3.76
CA GLY A 34 -9.63 9.09 -3.60
C GLY A 34 -10.52 9.38 -4.81
N MET A 35 -10.05 9.12 -6.03
CA MET A 35 -10.80 9.35 -7.27
C MET A 35 -11.96 8.36 -7.45
N PHE A 36 -11.84 7.14 -6.91
CA PHE A 36 -12.84 6.07 -7.06
C PHE A 36 -13.66 5.81 -5.79
N GLY A 37 -13.52 6.63 -4.75
CA GLY A 37 -14.30 6.55 -3.51
C GLY A 37 -13.80 5.52 -2.49
N PHE A 38 -12.59 4.96 -2.68
CA PHE A 38 -11.96 4.04 -1.73
C PHE A 38 -11.16 4.80 -0.67
N PHE A 39 -11.81 5.67 0.10
CA PHE A 39 -11.13 6.61 1.01
C PHE A 39 -10.26 5.91 2.06
N GLU A 40 -10.74 4.82 2.65
CA GLU A 40 -9.98 4.05 3.65
C GLU A 40 -8.71 3.43 3.04
N LEU A 41 -8.81 2.82 1.85
CA LEU A 41 -7.65 2.29 1.13
C LEU A 41 -6.64 3.40 0.83
N GLY A 42 -7.12 4.57 0.43
CA GLY A 42 -6.29 5.73 0.15
C GLY A 42 -5.57 6.25 1.41
N ALA A 43 -6.26 6.29 2.54
CA ALA A 43 -5.69 6.70 3.83
C ALA A 43 -4.61 5.73 4.32
N ILE A 44 -4.82 4.42 4.16
CA ILE A 44 -3.83 3.39 4.52
C ILE A 44 -2.61 3.49 3.59
N ALA A 45 -2.80 3.66 2.28
CA ALA A 45 -1.69 3.84 1.34
C ALA A 45 -0.87 5.10 1.65
N LEU A 46 -1.54 6.22 1.97
CA LEU A 46 -0.88 7.45 2.40
C LEU A 46 -0.09 7.26 3.70
N ARG A 47 -0.61 6.49 4.66
CA ARG A 47 0.11 6.16 5.90
C ARG A 47 1.41 5.42 5.61
N VAL A 48 1.40 4.44 4.70
CA VAL A 48 2.62 3.72 4.29
C VAL A 48 3.65 4.69 3.68
N GLU A 49 3.21 5.60 2.81
CA GLU A 49 4.08 6.65 2.25
C GLU A 49 4.73 7.49 3.37
N GLN A 50 3.94 7.99 4.32
CA GLN A 50 4.41 8.82 5.43
C GLN A 50 5.41 8.09 6.34
N VAL A 51 5.17 6.80 6.62
CA VAL A 51 6.08 5.97 7.43
C VAL A 51 7.43 5.80 6.72
N ILE A 52 7.44 5.60 5.40
CA ILE A 52 8.67 5.50 4.62
C ILE A 52 9.38 6.86 4.53
N GLU A 53 8.65 7.96 4.31
CA GLU A 53 9.21 9.31 4.26
C GLU A 53 9.82 9.76 5.60
N ALA A 54 9.26 9.29 6.71
CA ALA A 54 9.79 9.55 8.05
C ALA A 54 11.05 8.72 8.39
N ASP A 55 11.56 7.94 7.43
CA ASP A 55 12.69 7.01 7.61
C ASP A 55 12.47 6.07 8.81
N ALA A 56 11.24 5.59 8.95
CA ALA A 56 10.86 4.71 10.04
C ALA A 56 11.60 3.36 9.96
N THR A 57 11.57 2.62 11.08
CA THR A 57 12.21 1.30 11.10
C THR A 57 11.55 0.35 10.10
N PRO A 58 12.32 -0.59 9.51
CA PRO A 58 11.78 -1.60 8.61
C PRO A 58 10.60 -2.39 9.19
N GLU A 59 10.57 -2.61 10.51
CA GLU A 59 9.46 -3.27 11.21
C GLU A 59 8.16 -2.45 11.11
N LEU A 60 8.24 -1.13 11.28
CA LEU A 60 7.07 -0.26 11.19
C LEU A 60 6.57 -0.16 9.75
N ILE A 61 7.48 -0.04 8.77
CA ILE A 61 7.13 -0.07 7.34
C ILE A 61 6.41 -1.38 7.00
N ARG A 62 6.94 -2.52 7.46
CA ARG A 62 6.32 -3.83 7.23
C ARG A 62 4.95 -3.96 7.88
N LEU A 63 4.78 -3.44 9.10
CA LEU A 63 3.49 -3.43 9.79
C LEU A 63 2.45 -2.64 8.98
N SER A 64 2.75 -1.39 8.62
CA SER A 64 1.83 -0.56 7.84
C SER A 64 1.58 -1.12 6.43
N GLY A 65 2.59 -1.68 5.78
CA GLY A 65 2.42 -2.32 4.48
C GLY A 65 1.57 -3.59 4.53
N SER A 66 1.63 -4.35 5.62
CA SER A 66 0.79 -5.54 5.81
C SER A 66 -0.70 -5.19 5.99
N GLU A 67 -1.00 -4.05 6.64
CA GLU A 67 -2.35 -3.50 6.74
C GLU A 67 -2.89 -3.13 5.34
N LEU A 68 -2.08 -2.45 4.52
CA LEU A 68 -2.42 -2.12 3.14
C LEU A 68 -2.68 -3.38 2.30
N LEU A 69 -1.83 -4.39 2.43
CA LEU A 69 -1.96 -5.65 1.70
C LEU A 69 -3.26 -6.38 2.04
N ALA A 70 -3.66 -6.40 3.31
CA ALA A 70 -4.94 -6.97 3.73
C ALA A 70 -6.11 -6.24 3.07
N GLN A 71 -6.12 -4.91 3.12
CA GLN A 71 -7.19 -4.11 2.51
C GLN A 71 -7.28 -4.30 0.99
N LEU A 72 -6.14 -4.37 0.29
CA LEU A 72 -6.12 -4.62 -1.16
C LEU A 72 -6.68 -6.01 -1.49
N ARG A 73 -6.39 -7.02 -0.66
CA ARG A 73 -6.93 -8.37 -0.84
C ARG A 73 -8.44 -8.39 -0.62
N ASP A 74 -8.96 -7.69 0.38
CA ASP A 74 -10.41 -7.61 0.62
C ASP A 74 -11.13 -6.98 -0.58
N VAL A 75 -10.64 -5.83 -1.06
CA VAL A 75 -11.18 -5.16 -2.25
C VAL A 75 -11.11 -6.04 -3.50
N ALA A 76 -10.09 -6.90 -3.61
CA ALA A 76 -9.95 -7.82 -4.73
C ALA A 76 -10.90 -9.03 -4.68
N HIS A 77 -11.42 -9.40 -3.50
CA HIS A 77 -12.39 -10.49 -3.34
C HIS A 77 -13.85 -10.02 -3.48
N GLU A 78 -14.13 -8.74 -3.21
CA GLU A 78 -15.48 -8.15 -3.29
C GLU A 78 -15.93 -7.79 -4.72
N ARG A 79 -15.11 -8.04 -5.75
CA ARG A 79 -15.28 -7.51 -7.12
C ARG A 79 -15.37 -8.58 -8.20
#